data_AF-A0A849N934-F1
#
_entry.id   AF-A0A849N934-F1
#
_cell.length_a   1.000
_cell.length_b   1.000
_cell.length_c   1.000
_cell.angle_alpha   90.00
_cell.angle_beta   90.00
_cell.angle_gamma   90.00
#
_symmetry.space_group_name_H-M   'P 1'
#
loop_
_entity.id
_entity.type
_entity.pdbx_description
1 polymer ?
#
loop_
_entity_poly.entity_id
_entity_poly.type
_entity_poly.pdbx_seq_one_letter_code
_entity_poly.pdbx_strand_id
1 'polypeptide(L)'
;MTLWDEMLPVLQEINSDGGNFTSFLLSRSIFDLLDASATAGEAAAVATCTKIRKAIKSGRWPHDPATFNAVFESYHEGLFYLLARARGVALRPVKEVAGKTPDFSANAYAENYEVKTLDLSGGVHAYPAIVTAGRESQRQAKETAQRRGVGIGRSFVTPHGPVENWLQIMQRVMRQIGSNVKRGQFEEKPTFLVVALPRTLIRGDAVELQAERHDARLGKVNGHLWTLAAHEVGDHFWWPHPDGLQPDPAREENDNGPLAQNGILRDYPFIGGIVFIHTTMNKLSSADAFDPDILHAYALRGVLNDRAMLGGQAADAAHSSFPALCDDWVRAA
;
A
#
# COMPACT_ATOMS: atom_id res chain seq x y z
N MET A 1 -15.24 5.76 -24.14
CA MET A 1 -13.79 5.75 -23.85
C MET A 1 -13.64 5.31 -22.42
N THR A 2 -12.90 4.23 -22.19
CA THR A 2 -12.68 3.66 -20.85
C THR A 2 -11.57 4.43 -20.11
N LEU A 3 -11.49 4.28 -18.79
CA LEU A 3 -10.38 4.74 -17.96
C LEU A 3 -9.05 4.18 -18.45
N TRP A 4 -9.02 2.91 -18.85
CA TRP A 4 -7.79 2.31 -19.37
C TRP A 4 -7.37 2.94 -20.69
N ASP A 5 -8.32 3.23 -21.59
CA ASP A 5 -8.02 3.95 -22.86
C ASP A 5 -7.43 5.34 -22.59
N GLU A 6 -7.86 6.02 -21.51
CA GLU A 6 -7.31 7.31 -21.09
C GLU A 6 -5.94 7.18 -20.42
N MET A 7 -5.73 6.13 -19.61
CA MET A 7 -4.50 5.95 -18.82
C MET A 7 -3.35 5.31 -19.60
N LEU A 8 -3.64 4.43 -20.56
CA LEU A 8 -2.63 3.67 -21.30
C LEU A 8 -1.62 4.59 -22.03
N PRO A 9 -2.03 5.64 -22.77
CA PRO A 9 -1.08 6.56 -23.40
C PRO A 9 -0.15 7.24 -22.38
N VAL A 10 -0.69 7.62 -21.21
CA VAL A 10 0.10 8.21 -20.12
C VAL A 10 1.14 7.22 -19.58
N LEU A 11 0.76 5.97 -19.36
CA LEU A 11 1.68 4.92 -18.91
C LEU A 11 2.76 4.64 -19.95
N GLN A 12 2.40 4.64 -21.23
CA GLN A 12 3.36 4.47 -22.32
C GLN A 12 4.36 5.62 -22.36
N GLU A 13 3.91 6.86 -22.23
CA GLU A 13 4.76 8.05 -22.19
C GLU A 13 5.74 7.99 -20.99
N ILE A 14 5.23 7.75 -19.78
CA ILE A 14 6.04 7.56 -18.57
C ILE A 14 7.08 6.45 -18.76
N ASN A 15 6.69 5.30 -19.31
CA ASN A 15 7.58 4.16 -19.50
C ASN A 15 8.63 4.41 -20.60
N SER A 16 8.27 5.15 -21.64
CA SER A 16 9.21 5.58 -22.68
C SER A 16 10.24 6.56 -22.15
N ASP A 17 9.89 7.39 -21.17
CA ASP A 17 10.74 8.43 -20.60
C ASP A 17 11.57 7.97 -19.40
N GLY A 18 12.19 6.80 -19.49
CA GLY A 18 12.99 6.23 -18.40
C GLY A 18 12.20 5.44 -17.35
N GLY A 19 10.87 5.53 -17.36
CA GLY A 19 9.99 4.73 -16.50
C GLY A 19 9.73 5.33 -15.12
N ASN A 20 8.66 4.83 -14.51
CA ASN A 20 8.28 5.09 -13.13
C ASN A 20 8.16 3.75 -12.41
N PHE A 21 8.80 3.61 -11.25
CA PHE A 21 8.77 2.37 -10.46
C PHE A 21 7.36 1.92 -10.05
N THR A 22 6.33 2.76 -10.17
CA THR A 22 4.97 2.43 -9.72
C THR A 22 3.94 2.40 -10.83
N SER A 23 4.31 2.68 -12.08
CA SER A 23 3.38 2.66 -13.21
C SER A 23 2.83 1.26 -13.49
N PHE A 24 3.66 0.22 -13.32
CA PHE A 24 3.26 -1.17 -13.53
C PHE A 24 2.29 -1.72 -12.47
N LEU A 25 2.08 -0.99 -11.37
CA LEU A 25 1.13 -1.36 -10.31
C LEU A 25 -0.32 -0.99 -10.66
N LEU A 26 -0.52 -0.22 -11.73
CA LEU A 26 -1.84 0.16 -12.25
C LEU A 26 -2.29 -0.89 -13.28
N SER A 27 -3.31 -1.67 -12.93
CA SER A 27 -3.80 -2.78 -13.76
C SER A 27 -5.03 -2.40 -14.58
N ARG A 28 -5.04 -2.82 -15.85
CA ARG A 28 -6.21 -2.71 -16.73
C ARG A 28 -7.46 -3.33 -16.10
N SER A 29 -7.35 -4.52 -15.53
CA SER A 29 -8.50 -5.25 -14.99
C SER A 29 -9.21 -4.46 -13.89
N ILE A 30 -8.45 -3.72 -13.08
CA ILE A 30 -9.01 -2.86 -12.03
C ILE A 30 -9.72 -1.64 -12.64
N PHE A 31 -9.14 -1.01 -13.66
CA PHE A 31 -9.82 0.08 -14.38
C PHE A 31 -11.11 -0.38 -15.07
N ASP A 32 -11.07 -1.53 -15.74
CA ASP A 32 -12.23 -2.11 -16.43
C ASP A 32 -13.36 -2.43 -15.42
N LEU A 33 -13.02 -2.99 -14.24
CA LEU A 33 -13.98 -3.22 -13.15
C LEU A 33 -14.54 -1.93 -12.56
N LEU A 34 -13.73 -0.89 -12.41
CA LEU A 34 -14.20 0.43 -11.95
C LEU A 34 -15.16 1.06 -12.95
N ASP A 35 -14.85 1.03 -14.25
CA ASP A 35 -15.75 1.54 -15.29
C ASP A 35 -17.07 0.78 -15.36
N ALA A 36 -17.04 -0.55 -15.26
CA ALA A 36 -18.24 -1.38 -15.23
C ALA A 36 -19.13 -1.02 -14.01
N SER A 37 -18.51 -0.88 -12.84
CA SER A 37 -19.18 -0.50 -11.59
C SER A 37 -19.76 0.93 -11.65
N ALA A 38 -19.02 1.86 -12.24
CA ALA A 38 -19.49 3.23 -12.45
C ALA A 38 -20.66 3.29 -13.46
N THR A 39 -20.60 2.48 -14.52
CA THR A 39 -21.69 2.36 -15.51
C THR A 39 -22.95 1.78 -14.88
N ALA A 40 -22.81 0.86 -13.92
CA ALA A 40 -23.93 0.35 -13.11
C ALA A 40 -24.48 1.36 -12.09
N GLY A 41 -23.89 2.56 -12.00
CA GLY A 41 -24.36 3.64 -11.13
C GLY A 41 -23.86 3.57 -9.68
N GLU A 42 -22.84 2.77 -9.40
CA GLU A 42 -22.29 2.64 -8.05
C GLU A 42 -21.53 3.93 -7.65
N ALA A 43 -22.05 4.64 -6.64
CA ALA A 43 -21.58 5.99 -6.29
C ALA A 43 -20.07 6.07 -5.95
N ALA A 44 -19.52 5.06 -5.26
CA ALA A 44 -18.09 4.99 -4.96
C ALA A 44 -17.25 4.88 -6.24
N ALA A 45 -17.60 3.95 -7.13
CA ALA A 45 -16.92 3.79 -8.41
C ALA A 45 -17.05 5.05 -9.28
N VAL A 46 -18.23 5.67 -9.36
CA VAL A 46 -18.43 6.93 -10.10
C VAL A 46 -17.51 8.04 -9.57
N ALA A 47 -17.44 8.21 -8.23
CA ALA A 47 -16.58 9.20 -7.61
C ALA A 47 -15.09 8.94 -7.91
N THR A 48 -14.63 7.70 -7.74
CA THR A 48 -13.24 7.31 -8.03
C THR A 48 -12.89 7.49 -9.50
N CYS A 49 -13.72 7.01 -10.43
CA CYS A 49 -13.51 7.20 -11.86
C CYS A 49 -13.43 8.69 -12.24
N THR A 50 -14.24 9.53 -11.59
CA THR A 50 -14.23 10.99 -11.80
C THR A 50 -12.93 11.61 -11.31
N LYS A 51 -12.45 11.24 -10.10
CA LYS A 51 -11.16 11.69 -9.56
C LYS A 51 -9.99 11.31 -10.50
N ILE A 52 -9.96 10.05 -10.95
CA ILE A 52 -8.92 9.53 -11.86
C ILE A 52 -8.94 10.30 -13.18
N ARG A 53 -10.09 10.42 -13.86
CA ARG A 53 -10.19 11.17 -15.12
C ARG A 53 -9.77 12.62 -14.98
N LYS A 54 -10.17 13.27 -13.88
CA LYS A 54 -9.77 14.65 -13.59
C LYS A 54 -8.25 14.77 -13.51
N ALA A 55 -7.60 13.88 -12.76
CA ALA A 55 -6.14 13.86 -12.63
C ALA A 55 -5.44 13.58 -13.96
N ILE A 56 -5.89 12.58 -14.74
CA ILE A 56 -5.33 12.28 -16.07
C ILE A 56 -5.35 13.51 -16.97
N LYS A 57 -6.48 14.23 -17.02
CA LYS A 57 -6.67 15.40 -17.88
C LYS A 57 -5.89 16.63 -17.43
N SER A 58 -5.65 16.80 -16.13
CA SER A 58 -4.90 17.94 -15.61
C SER A 58 -3.38 17.73 -15.58
N GLY A 59 -2.92 16.48 -15.73
CA GLY A 59 -1.51 16.12 -15.58
C GLY A 59 -0.63 16.62 -16.71
N ARG A 60 0.62 16.99 -16.37
CA ARG A 60 1.68 17.33 -17.33
C ARG A 60 2.63 16.16 -17.51
N TRP A 61 2.24 15.20 -18.33
CA TRP A 61 2.96 13.95 -18.54
C TRP A 61 4.24 14.14 -19.38
N PRO A 62 5.29 13.33 -19.16
CA PRO A 62 5.47 12.36 -18.07
C PRO A 62 6.03 12.99 -16.77
N HIS A 63 6.19 14.32 -16.72
CA HIS A 63 6.97 15.05 -15.72
C HIS A 63 6.17 15.56 -14.50
N ASP A 64 5.03 14.95 -14.20
CA ASP A 64 4.11 15.39 -13.13
C ASP A 64 3.88 14.31 -12.08
N PRO A 65 4.85 14.07 -11.18
CA PRO A 65 4.76 13.04 -10.15
C PRO A 65 3.63 13.32 -9.13
N ALA A 66 3.29 14.60 -8.91
CA ALA A 66 2.20 14.97 -8.02
C ALA A 66 0.86 14.49 -8.58
N THR A 67 0.60 14.75 -9.87
CA THR A 67 -0.62 14.25 -10.51
C THR A 67 -0.62 12.73 -10.65
N PHE A 68 0.54 12.10 -10.90
CA PHE A 68 0.66 10.65 -10.89
C PHE A 68 0.28 10.04 -9.53
N ASN A 69 0.73 10.65 -8.43
CA ASN A 69 0.36 10.25 -7.08
C ASN A 69 -1.14 10.38 -6.83
N ALA A 70 -1.78 11.46 -7.28
CA ALA A 70 -3.23 11.63 -7.16
C ALA A 70 -4.01 10.54 -7.93
N VAL A 71 -3.54 10.14 -9.12
CA VAL A 71 -4.10 8.99 -9.86
C VAL A 71 -3.95 7.71 -9.04
N PHE A 72 -2.77 7.48 -8.47
CA PHE A 72 -2.47 6.26 -7.72
C PHE A 72 -3.25 6.15 -6.40
N GLU A 73 -3.42 7.26 -5.68
CA GLU A 73 -4.27 7.39 -4.50
C GLU A 73 -5.70 7.03 -4.86
N SER A 74 -6.27 7.69 -5.87
CA SER A 74 -7.64 7.42 -6.34
C SER A 74 -7.82 5.98 -6.82
N TYR A 75 -6.81 5.41 -7.50
CA TYR A 75 -6.82 4.01 -7.91
C TYR A 75 -6.89 3.06 -6.71
N HIS A 76 -6.16 3.32 -5.63
CA HIS A 76 -6.18 2.46 -4.44
C HIS A 76 -7.44 2.64 -3.58
N GLU A 77 -8.04 3.83 -3.57
CA GLU A 77 -9.41 4.02 -3.05
C GLU A 77 -10.39 3.10 -3.81
N GLY A 78 -10.32 3.10 -5.14
CA GLY A 78 -11.16 2.26 -6.01
C GLY A 78 -10.89 0.77 -5.86
N LEU A 79 -9.63 0.38 -5.74
CA LEU A 79 -9.23 -1.01 -5.49
C LEU A 79 -9.78 -1.49 -4.15
N PHE A 80 -9.63 -0.69 -3.08
CA PHE A 80 -10.20 -1.02 -1.78
C PHE A 80 -11.72 -1.19 -1.87
N TYR A 81 -12.40 -0.28 -2.56
CA TYR A 81 -13.83 -0.39 -2.81
C TYR A 81 -14.22 -1.71 -3.46
N LEU A 82 -13.55 -2.10 -4.54
CA LEU A 82 -13.81 -3.34 -5.24
C LEU A 82 -13.54 -4.57 -4.37
N LEU A 83 -12.46 -4.56 -3.58
CA LEU A 83 -12.08 -5.64 -2.68
C LEU A 83 -13.06 -5.82 -1.51
N ALA A 84 -13.54 -4.71 -0.94
CA ALA A 84 -14.56 -4.72 0.11
C ALA A 84 -15.89 -5.27 -0.44
N ARG A 85 -16.32 -4.78 -1.61
CA ARG A 85 -17.54 -5.25 -2.28
C ARG A 85 -17.48 -6.75 -2.57
N ALA A 86 -16.37 -7.24 -3.10
CA ALA A 86 -16.16 -8.66 -3.40
C ALA A 86 -16.23 -9.55 -2.14
N ARG A 87 -15.99 -8.98 -0.95
CA ARG A 87 -16.13 -9.64 0.36
C ARG A 87 -17.47 -9.35 1.05
N GLY A 88 -18.44 -8.78 0.33
CA GLY A 88 -19.78 -8.49 0.86
C GLY A 88 -19.87 -7.25 1.75
N VAL A 89 -18.81 -6.45 1.85
CA VAL A 89 -18.80 -5.20 2.63
C VAL A 89 -19.21 -4.03 1.73
N ALA A 90 -20.44 -3.55 1.92
CA ALA A 90 -21.01 -2.47 1.12
C ALA A 90 -20.54 -1.08 1.60
N LEU A 91 -19.66 -0.47 0.83
CA LEU A 91 -19.12 0.87 1.09
C LEU A 91 -19.89 1.97 0.35
N ARG A 92 -19.97 3.15 0.96
CA ARG A 92 -20.43 4.38 0.32
C ARG A 92 -19.38 5.47 0.51
N PRO A 93 -19.18 6.34 -0.50
CA PRO A 93 -18.28 7.48 -0.34
C PRO A 93 -18.87 8.43 0.71
N VAL A 94 -18.03 8.95 1.59
CA VAL A 94 -18.44 10.04 2.49
C VAL A 94 -18.36 11.35 1.71
N LYS A 95 -19.38 12.19 1.83
CA LYS A 95 -19.36 13.51 1.21
C LYS A 95 -18.31 14.37 1.88
N GLU A 96 -17.40 14.93 1.10
CA GLU A 96 -16.48 15.97 1.56
C GLU A 96 -17.31 17.18 2.02
N VAL A 97 -17.34 17.42 3.33
CA VAL A 97 -17.87 18.63 3.95
C VAL A 97 -16.70 19.50 4.43
N ALA A 98 -16.97 20.73 4.88
CA ALA A 98 -15.93 21.58 5.46
C ALA A 98 -15.30 20.89 6.69
N GLY A 99 -14.15 20.24 6.51
CA GLY A 99 -13.53 19.38 7.51
C GLY A 99 -12.71 18.25 6.88
N LYS A 100 -12.18 17.35 7.71
CA LYS A 100 -11.47 16.16 7.23
C LYS A 100 -12.35 14.95 7.45
N THR A 101 -12.92 14.44 6.37
CA THR A 101 -13.78 13.25 6.40
C THR A 101 -12.98 12.00 6.03
N PRO A 102 -13.41 10.81 6.49
CA PRO A 102 -12.91 9.55 5.97
C PRO A 102 -13.37 9.33 4.52
N ASP A 103 -12.71 8.44 3.77
CA ASP A 103 -13.08 8.16 2.37
C ASP A 103 -14.40 7.40 2.22
N PHE A 104 -14.60 6.37 3.05
CA PHE A 104 -15.77 5.49 2.95
C PHE A 104 -16.48 5.29 4.29
N SER A 105 -17.76 4.95 4.22
CA SER A 105 -18.56 4.46 5.33
C SER A 105 -19.23 3.13 4.97
N ALA A 106 -19.23 2.17 5.89
CA ALA A 106 -19.95 0.90 5.75
C ALA A 106 -21.34 1.01 6.40
N ASN A 107 -22.39 0.83 5.59
CA ASN A 107 -23.76 1.04 6.08
C ASN A 107 -24.20 -0.01 7.10
N ALA A 108 -23.75 -1.26 6.95
CA ALA A 108 -24.23 -2.38 7.76
C ALA A 108 -23.60 -2.42 9.15
N TYR A 109 -22.47 -1.72 9.34
CA TYR A 109 -21.59 -1.94 10.48
C TYR A 109 -21.21 -0.61 11.18
N ALA A 110 -21.59 0.55 10.64
CA ALA A 110 -21.41 1.85 11.28
C ALA A 110 -19.95 2.30 11.52
N GLU A 111 -18.97 1.68 10.85
CA GLU A 111 -17.59 2.16 10.73
C GLU A 111 -17.36 3.00 9.46
N ASN A 112 -16.19 3.65 9.46
CA ASN A 112 -15.61 4.30 8.32
C ASN A 112 -14.26 3.68 7.94
N TYR A 113 -13.78 4.01 6.75
CA TYR A 113 -12.47 3.62 6.25
C TYR A 113 -11.76 4.82 5.64
N GLU A 114 -10.49 4.98 6.02
CA GLU A 114 -9.59 5.98 5.45
C GLU A 114 -8.47 5.28 4.69
N VAL A 115 -8.38 5.50 3.37
CA VAL A 115 -7.41 4.85 2.50
C VAL A 115 -6.17 5.71 2.33
N LYS A 116 -5.01 5.15 2.66
CA LYS A 116 -3.70 5.79 2.53
C LYS A 116 -2.79 4.97 1.64
N THR A 117 -2.22 5.63 0.64
CA THR A 117 -1.09 5.10 -0.12
C THR A 117 0.21 5.66 0.42
N LEU A 118 1.25 4.83 0.41
CA LEU A 118 2.59 5.24 0.81
C LEU A 118 3.39 5.58 -0.44
N ASP A 119 3.96 6.78 -0.48
CA ASP A 119 4.85 7.24 -1.55
C ASP A 119 6.32 6.88 -1.28
N LEU A 120 7.18 7.09 -2.26
CA LEU A 120 8.63 6.97 -2.12
C LEU A 120 9.17 7.90 -1.02
N SER A 121 10.24 7.47 -0.36
CA SER A 121 11.03 8.35 0.50
C SER A 121 11.60 9.52 -0.32
N GLY A 122 11.29 10.74 0.11
CA GLY A 122 11.58 11.97 -0.64
C GLY A 122 10.40 12.46 -1.48
N GLY A 123 9.31 11.70 -1.53
CA GLY A 123 8.06 12.04 -2.21
C GLY A 123 8.28 12.40 -3.68
N VAL A 124 7.62 13.47 -4.11
CA VAL A 124 7.74 14.03 -5.48
C VAL A 124 9.17 14.32 -5.92
N HIS A 125 10.11 14.56 -5.00
CA HIS A 125 11.51 14.84 -5.32
C HIS A 125 12.33 13.59 -5.65
N ALA A 126 11.86 12.39 -5.30
CA ALA A 126 12.53 11.14 -5.66
C ALA A 126 12.33 10.76 -7.14
N TYR A 127 11.20 11.16 -7.73
CA TYR A 127 10.82 10.80 -9.09
C TYR A 127 11.80 11.29 -10.17
N PRO A 128 12.29 12.54 -10.16
CA PRO A 128 13.30 13.00 -11.13
C PRO A 128 14.57 12.17 -11.13
N ALA A 129 15.03 11.71 -9.96
CA ALA A 129 16.23 10.87 -9.85
C ALA A 129 16.00 9.47 -10.46
N ILE A 130 14.83 8.88 -10.21
CA ILE A 130 14.44 7.58 -10.80
C ILE A 130 14.36 7.69 -12.32
N VAL A 131 13.69 8.73 -12.83
CA VAL A 131 13.56 8.99 -14.28
C VAL A 131 14.94 9.17 -14.91
N THR A 132 15.83 9.94 -14.27
CA THR A 132 17.20 10.16 -14.75
C THR A 132 17.99 8.85 -14.82
N ALA A 133 17.96 8.05 -13.75
CA ALA A 133 18.60 6.73 -13.73
C ALA A 133 18.00 5.78 -14.79
N GLY A 134 16.70 5.86 -15.01
CA GLY A 134 15.98 5.11 -16.05
C GLY A 134 16.42 5.50 -17.46
N ARG A 135 16.49 6.80 -17.78
CA ARG A 135 16.98 7.32 -19.07
C ARG A 135 18.42 6.89 -19.35
N GLU A 136 19.28 6.95 -18.33
CA GLU A 136 20.67 6.51 -18.43
C GLU A 136 20.78 5.00 -18.69
N SER A 137 19.99 4.19 -17.96
CA SER A 137 19.87 2.75 -18.19
C SER A 137 19.39 2.43 -19.61
N GLN A 138 18.38 3.15 -20.13
CA GLN A 138 17.92 3.01 -21.50
C GLN A 138 18.99 3.36 -22.54
N ARG A 139 19.79 4.42 -22.29
CA ARG A 139 20.92 4.80 -23.15
C ARG A 139 21.95 3.67 -23.23
N GLN A 140 22.35 3.13 -22.08
CA GLN A 140 23.29 2.00 -22.01
C GLN A 140 22.76 0.75 -22.72
N ALA A 141 21.47 0.46 -22.58
CA ALA A 141 20.81 -0.63 -23.29
C ALA A 141 20.90 -0.44 -24.81
N LYS A 142 20.58 0.76 -25.31
CA LYS A 142 20.67 1.07 -26.76
C LYS A 142 22.09 0.93 -27.30
N GLU A 143 23.08 1.46 -26.58
CA GLU A 143 24.50 1.35 -26.98
C GLU A 143 24.99 -0.10 -27.00
N THR A 144 24.54 -0.92 -26.04
CA THR A 144 24.88 -2.34 -26.01
C THR A 144 24.20 -3.11 -27.15
N ALA A 145 22.93 -2.81 -27.43
CA ALA A 145 22.16 -3.43 -28.51
C ALA A 145 22.79 -3.17 -29.88
N GLN A 146 23.30 -1.96 -30.12
CA GLN A 146 24.04 -1.64 -31.36
C GLN A 146 25.28 -2.52 -31.57
N ARG A 147 25.92 -2.98 -30.50
CA ARG A 147 27.14 -3.81 -30.56
C ARG A 147 26.85 -5.31 -30.53
N ARG A 148 25.80 -5.74 -29.83
CA ARG A 148 25.54 -7.15 -29.49
C ARG A 148 24.20 -7.68 -30.00
N GLY A 149 23.43 -6.88 -30.73
CA GLY A 149 22.07 -7.21 -31.18
C GLY A 149 21.01 -7.10 -30.08
N VAL A 150 21.38 -7.36 -28.82
CA VAL A 150 20.53 -7.22 -27.63
C VAL A 150 21.25 -6.37 -26.59
N GLY A 151 20.52 -5.47 -25.93
CA GLY A 151 21.04 -4.64 -24.86
C GLY A 151 20.12 -4.66 -23.65
N ILE A 152 20.72 -4.77 -22.46
CA ILE A 152 20.01 -4.77 -21.18
C ILE A 152 20.56 -3.61 -20.36
N GLY A 153 19.66 -2.71 -19.97
CA GLY A 153 19.94 -1.67 -18.98
C GLY A 153 19.38 -2.09 -17.63
N ARG A 154 20.02 -1.65 -16.54
CA ARG A 154 19.52 -1.84 -15.18
C ARG A 154 19.51 -0.51 -14.46
N SER A 155 18.41 -0.19 -13.81
CA SER A 155 18.30 0.90 -12.83
C SER A 155 17.80 0.32 -11.53
N PHE A 156 18.22 0.92 -10.42
CA PHE A 156 17.80 0.52 -9.08
C PHE A 156 16.94 1.63 -8.48
N VAL A 157 15.84 1.25 -7.85
CA VAL A 157 14.99 2.16 -7.08
C VAL A 157 15.05 1.71 -5.64
N THR A 158 15.29 2.66 -4.73
CA THR A 158 15.29 2.44 -3.28
C THR A 158 14.06 3.13 -2.69
N PRO A 159 12.93 2.43 -2.51
CA PRO A 159 11.66 3.08 -2.12
C PRO A 159 11.73 3.80 -0.78
N HIS A 160 12.61 3.34 0.11
CA HIS A 160 12.83 3.94 1.42
C HIS A 160 14.01 4.91 1.47
N GLY A 161 14.58 5.28 0.33
CA GLY A 161 15.79 6.11 0.27
C GLY A 161 17.04 5.37 0.77
N PRO A 162 18.12 6.09 1.12
CA PRO A 162 19.31 5.48 1.70
C PRO A 162 19.01 5.09 3.15
N VAL A 163 18.83 3.80 3.38
CA VAL A 163 18.63 3.19 4.70
C VAL A 163 19.53 1.98 4.81
N GLU A 164 20.07 1.76 6.00
CA GLU A 164 21.11 0.75 6.23
C GLU A 164 20.52 -0.63 6.53
N ASN A 165 19.35 -0.68 7.19
CA ASN A 165 18.74 -1.93 7.64
C ASN A 165 17.20 -1.87 7.67
N TRP A 166 16.58 -3.02 7.95
CA TRP A 166 15.14 -3.15 8.01
C TRP A 166 14.50 -2.38 9.16
N LEU A 167 15.20 -2.25 10.31
CA LEU A 167 14.73 -1.40 11.41
C LEU A 167 14.47 0.05 10.95
N GLN A 168 15.43 0.64 10.23
CA GLN A 168 15.26 1.99 9.67
C GLN A 168 14.13 2.07 8.63
N ILE A 169 13.94 1.02 7.82
CA ILE A 169 12.81 0.91 6.88
C ILE A 169 11.47 0.95 7.63
N MET A 170 11.31 0.11 8.65
CA MET A 170 10.07 0.02 9.42
C MET A 170 9.72 1.36 10.07
N GLN A 171 10.68 2.00 10.74
CA GLN A 171 10.47 3.32 11.33
C GLN A 171 10.11 4.38 10.28
N ARG A 172 10.70 4.33 9.09
CA ARG A 172 10.38 5.29 8.02
C ARG A 172 8.97 5.11 7.50
N VAL A 173 8.55 3.85 7.31
CA VAL A 173 7.18 3.51 6.91
C VAL A 173 6.18 3.91 7.98
N MET A 174 6.46 3.65 9.26
CA MET A 174 5.64 4.11 10.39
C MET A 174 5.49 5.63 10.41
N ARG A 175 6.58 6.39 10.30
CA ARG A 175 6.51 7.86 10.21
C ARG A 175 5.65 8.32 9.05
N GLN A 176 5.77 7.67 7.89
CA GLN A 176 4.98 8.02 6.72
C GLN A 176 3.49 7.74 6.90
N ILE A 177 3.13 6.58 7.49
CA ILE A 177 1.75 6.28 7.84
C ILE A 177 1.23 7.31 8.86
N GLY A 178 1.96 7.53 9.96
CA GLY A 178 1.58 8.46 11.02
C GLY A 178 1.40 9.90 10.54
N SER A 179 2.26 10.39 9.62
CA SER A 179 2.13 11.73 9.04
C SER A 179 0.84 11.95 8.24
N ASN A 180 0.21 10.86 7.79
CA ASN A 180 -1.03 10.89 7.05
C ASN A 180 -2.27 10.71 7.94
N VAL A 181 -2.10 10.31 9.21
CA VAL A 181 -3.21 10.18 10.16
C VAL A 181 -3.64 11.56 10.63
N LYS A 182 -4.88 11.93 10.31
CA LYS A 182 -5.47 13.21 10.74
C LYS A 182 -6.64 12.90 11.66
N ARG A 183 -6.49 13.22 12.95
CA ARG A 183 -7.42 12.85 14.03
C ARG A 183 -8.90 13.05 13.68
N GLY A 184 -9.27 14.19 13.07
CA GLY A 184 -10.66 14.47 12.70
C GLY A 184 -11.34 13.45 11.78
N GLN A 185 -10.57 12.65 11.01
CA GLN A 185 -11.12 11.56 10.17
C GLN A 185 -11.57 10.33 10.99
N PHE A 186 -11.24 10.29 12.29
CA PHE A 186 -11.41 9.13 13.17
C PHE A 186 -12.26 9.44 14.42
N GLU A 187 -12.73 10.68 14.59
CA GLU A 187 -13.40 11.11 15.84
C GLU A 187 -14.90 10.80 15.86
N GLU A 188 -15.57 10.83 14.71
CA GLU A 188 -17.05 10.72 14.67
C GLU A 188 -17.55 9.28 14.84
N LYS A 189 -16.81 8.30 14.34
CA LYS A 189 -17.16 6.88 14.31
C LYS A 189 -15.89 6.04 14.32
N PRO A 190 -15.97 4.74 14.64
CA PRO A 190 -14.87 3.81 14.41
C PRO A 190 -14.38 3.94 12.98
N THR A 191 -13.11 4.30 12.81
CA THR A 191 -12.50 4.40 11.49
C THR A 191 -11.32 3.45 11.42
N PHE A 192 -11.34 2.57 10.42
CA PHE A 192 -10.19 1.73 10.08
C PHE A 192 -9.27 2.47 9.13
N LEU A 193 -7.96 2.36 9.38
CA LEU A 193 -6.96 2.85 8.45
C LEU A 193 -6.66 1.76 7.42
N VAL A 194 -6.82 2.06 6.14
CA VAL A 194 -6.49 1.16 5.05
C VAL A 194 -5.16 1.61 4.46
N VAL A 195 -4.14 0.76 4.47
CA VAL A 195 -2.78 1.10 4.01
C VAL A 195 -2.40 0.27 2.79
N ALA A 196 -2.16 0.93 1.65
CA ALA A 196 -1.66 0.28 0.45
C ALA A 196 -0.13 0.13 0.50
N LEU A 197 0.33 -1.12 0.59
CA LEU A 197 1.75 -1.49 0.63
C LEU A 197 2.51 -1.61 -0.71
N PRO A 198 1.90 -1.71 -1.92
CA PRO A 198 2.64 -2.06 -3.15
C PRO A 198 3.87 -1.20 -3.48
N ARG A 199 3.91 0.07 -3.03
CA ARG A 199 5.06 0.98 -3.25
C ARG A 199 6.19 0.85 -2.24
N THR A 200 6.01 0.04 -1.20
CA THR A 200 6.90 -0.01 -0.04
C THR A 200 7.77 -1.26 0.01
N LEU A 201 7.57 -2.27 -0.84
CA LEU A 201 8.27 -3.56 -0.74
C LEU A 201 8.14 -4.25 0.64
N ILE A 202 7.27 -3.75 1.53
CA ILE A 202 6.94 -4.41 2.79
C ILE A 202 6.18 -5.68 2.47
N ARG A 203 6.67 -6.80 3.00
CA ARG A 203 5.99 -8.09 2.95
C ARG A 203 4.65 -8.01 3.66
N GLY A 204 3.59 -8.51 3.01
CA GLY A 204 2.23 -8.55 3.57
C GLY A 204 1.60 -9.94 3.47
N ASP A 205 2.42 -10.98 3.58
CA ASP A 205 1.95 -12.36 3.74
C ASP A 205 1.28 -12.52 5.11
N ALA A 206 0.43 -13.55 5.28
CA ALA A 206 -0.28 -13.78 6.55
C ALA A 206 0.67 -13.97 7.75
N VAL A 207 1.84 -14.58 7.52
CA VAL A 207 2.88 -14.77 8.54
C VAL A 207 3.44 -13.45 9.08
N GLU A 208 3.29 -12.35 8.33
CA GLU A 208 3.78 -11.03 8.71
C GLU A 208 2.87 -10.35 9.74
N LEU A 209 1.73 -10.97 10.09
CA LEU A 209 0.86 -10.55 11.20
C LEU A 209 1.35 -11.06 12.57
N GLN A 210 2.35 -11.93 12.62
CA GLN A 210 2.82 -12.50 13.88
C GLN A 210 3.78 -11.54 14.59
N ALA A 211 3.57 -11.34 15.89
CA ALA A 211 4.47 -10.53 16.71
C ALA A 211 5.91 -11.02 16.64
N GLU A 212 6.09 -12.33 16.78
CA GLU A 212 7.35 -13.02 16.67
C GLU A 212 7.10 -14.40 16.06
N ARG A 213 8.00 -14.85 15.20
CA ARG A 213 7.96 -16.19 14.61
C ARG A 213 9.35 -16.76 14.41
N HIS A 214 9.44 -18.08 14.35
CA HIS A 214 10.66 -18.77 13.95
C HIS A 214 10.54 -19.22 12.49
N ASP A 215 11.39 -18.68 11.63
CA ASP A 215 11.54 -19.07 10.23
C ASP A 215 12.65 -20.12 10.10
N ALA A 216 12.43 -21.19 9.34
CA ALA A 216 13.43 -22.25 9.18
C ALA A 216 14.72 -21.77 8.51
N ARG A 217 14.67 -20.69 7.71
CA ARG A 217 15.81 -20.11 7.00
C ARG A 217 16.37 -18.89 7.71
N LEU A 218 15.47 -18.11 8.30
CA LEU A 218 15.83 -16.82 8.87
C LEU A 218 15.97 -16.86 10.39
N GLY A 219 15.60 -17.93 11.09
CA GLY A 219 15.59 -17.95 12.56
C GLY A 219 14.46 -17.11 13.15
N LYS A 220 14.66 -16.54 14.34
CA LYS A 220 13.68 -15.67 15.00
C LYS A 220 13.53 -14.34 14.24
N VAL A 221 12.31 -13.98 13.88
CA VAL A 221 11.95 -12.75 13.15
C VAL A 221 10.60 -12.17 13.62
N ASN A 222 10.40 -10.86 13.50
CA ASN A 222 9.07 -10.24 13.64
C ASN A 222 8.35 -10.19 12.30
N GLY A 223 7.01 -10.26 12.33
CA GLY A 223 6.19 -9.97 11.16
C GLY A 223 6.12 -8.48 10.88
N HIS A 224 6.35 -8.06 9.63
CA HIS A 224 6.36 -6.64 9.26
C HIS A 224 5.02 -5.93 9.53
N LEU A 225 3.89 -6.59 9.26
CA LEU A 225 2.56 -5.99 9.45
C LEU A 225 2.26 -5.79 10.93
N TRP A 226 2.63 -6.77 11.77
CA TRP A 226 2.56 -6.61 13.22
C TRP A 226 3.41 -5.45 13.68
N THR A 227 4.67 -5.40 13.23
CA THR A 227 5.60 -4.34 13.61
C THR A 227 5.02 -2.97 13.28
N LEU A 228 4.54 -2.74 12.05
CA LEU A 228 3.92 -1.47 11.66
C LEU A 228 2.70 -1.10 12.51
N ALA A 229 1.89 -2.08 12.90
CA ALA A 229 0.61 -1.82 13.55
C ALA A 229 0.70 -1.71 15.08
N ALA A 230 1.39 -2.64 15.75
CA ALA A 230 1.19 -2.92 17.18
C ALA A 230 2.48 -2.97 18.01
N HIS A 231 3.65 -2.78 17.41
CA HIS A 231 4.93 -2.79 18.12
C HIS A 231 5.00 -1.78 19.27
N GLU A 232 5.77 -2.07 20.31
CA GLU A 232 5.98 -1.18 21.45
C GLU A 232 7.41 -0.63 21.46
N VAL A 233 7.57 0.65 21.81
CA VAL A 233 8.90 1.24 21.98
C VAL A 233 9.72 0.42 22.97
N GLY A 234 10.93 0.05 22.55
CA GLY A 234 11.87 -0.73 23.36
C GLY A 234 11.85 -2.22 23.06
N ASP A 235 10.81 -2.73 22.39
CA ASP A 235 10.82 -4.09 21.87
C ASP A 235 11.88 -4.22 20.77
N HIS A 236 12.58 -5.35 20.76
CA HIS A 236 13.58 -5.65 19.74
C HIS A 236 12.92 -5.98 18.40
N PHE A 237 13.59 -5.58 17.32
CA PHE A 237 13.19 -5.93 15.96
C PHE A 237 14.16 -6.96 15.36
N TRP A 238 13.67 -8.19 15.28
CA TRP A 238 14.36 -9.32 14.69
C TRP A 238 14.05 -9.42 13.19
N TRP A 239 15.04 -9.17 12.35
CA TRP A 239 14.99 -9.42 10.90
C TRP A 239 16.40 -9.60 10.30
N PRO A 240 16.59 -10.43 9.27
CA PRO A 240 17.89 -10.58 8.63
C PRO A 240 18.45 -9.25 8.12
N HIS A 241 19.74 -9.04 8.37
CA HIS A 241 20.44 -7.86 7.86
C HIS A 241 20.52 -7.91 6.31
N PRO A 242 20.33 -6.78 5.60
CA PRO A 242 20.22 -6.78 4.14
C PRO A 242 21.49 -7.21 3.37
N ASP A 243 22.65 -7.31 4.02
CA ASP A 243 23.90 -7.82 3.44
C ASP A 243 23.95 -9.35 3.35
N GLY A 244 22.99 -10.07 3.93
CA GLY A 244 22.85 -11.52 3.79
C GLY A 244 24.08 -12.32 4.25
N LEU A 245 24.95 -11.72 5.07
CA LEU A 245 26.11 -12.41 5.61
C LEU A 245 25.64 -13.54 6.53
N GLN A 246 26.28 -14.69 6.34
CA GLN A 246 25.89 -16.00 6.86
C GLN A 246 25.48 -15.97 8.33
N PRO A 247 24.54 -16.86 8.73
CA PRO A 247 24.27 -17.18 10.13
C PRO A 247 25.58 -17.32 10.92
N ASP A 248 25.87 -16.38 11.82
CA ASP A 248 26.91 -16.52 12.85
C ASP A 248 26.24 -17.05 14.13
N PRO A 249 26.31 -18.36 14.42
CA PRO A 249 25.54 -19.00 15.49
C PRO A 249 25.86 -18.49 16.90
N ALA A 250 26.82 -17.56 17.04
CA ALA A 250 27.13 -16.85 18.27
C ALA A 250 26.45 -15.47 18.42
N ARG A 251 25.77 -14.96 17.38
CA ARG A 251 24.96 -13.73 17.44
C ARG A 251 23.48 -14.10 17.64
N GLU A 252 22.72 -13.26 18.32
CA GLU A 252 21.26 -13.25 18.13
C GLU A 252 21.02 -12.69 16.72
N GLU A 253 21.26 -13.51 15.69
CA GLU A 253 21.63 -13.16 14.30
C GLU A 253 20.69 -12.21 13.54
N ASN A 254 19.50 -11.95 14.07
CA ASN A 254 18.52 -11.05 13.45
C ASN A 254 18.19 -9.82 14.28
N ASP A 255 18.75 -9.67 15.48
CA ASP A 255 18.43 -8.52 16.30
C ASP A 255 19.01 -7.23 15.69
N ASN A 256 18.13 -6.39 15.13
CA ASN A 256 18.48 -5.06 14.62
C ASN A 256 18.44 -4.00 15.74
N GLY A 257 18.20 -4.42 16.99
CA GLY A 257 18.01 -3.56 18.15
C GLY A 257 16.55 -3.10 18.32
N PRO A 258 16.31 -2.25 19.33
CA PRO A 258 14.97 -1.78 19.65
C PRO A 258 14.45 -0.74 18.65
N LEU A 259 13.17 -0.80 18.30
CA LEU A 259 12.55 0.32 17.58
C LEU A 259 12.31 1.48 18.54
N ALA A 260 12.70 2.68 18.10
CA ALA A 260 12.46 3.92 18.84
C ALA A 260 11.04 4.50 18.61
N GLN A 261 10.16 3.76 17.93
CA GLN A 261 8.81 4.19 17.61
C GLN A 261 7.83 3.05 17.84
N ASN A 262 6.67 3.40 18.38
CA ASN A 262 5.52 2.54 18.53
C ASN A 262 4.91 2.20 17.16
N GLY A 263 4.19 1.08 17.11
CA GLY A 263 3.25 0.79 16.05
C GLY A 263 2.12 1.82 15.99
N ILE A 264 1.53 1.96 14.81
CA ILE A 264 0.53 2.99 14.52
C ILE A 264 -0.69 2.92 15.46
N LEU A 265 -1.16 1.73 15.84
CA LEU A 265 -2.32 1.60 16.75
C LEU A 265 -2.00 2.00 18.19
N ARG A 266 -0.71 1.99 18.57
CA ARG A 266 -0.26 2.45 19.90
C ARG A 266 -0.13 3.97 19.94
N ASP A 267 0.45 4.58 18.90
CA ASP A 267 0.55 6.04 18.78
C ASP A 267 -0.81 6.71 18.50
N TYR A 268 -1.72 6.00 17.83
CA TYR A 268 -3.03 6.49 17.43
C TYR A 268 -4.13 5.52 17.91
N PRO A 269 -4.39 5.44 19.23
CA PRO A 269 -5.30 4.45 19.82
C PRO A 269 -6.77 4.63 19.42
N PHE A 270 -7.13 5.78 18.86
CA PHE A 270 -8.46 6.05 18.32
C PHE A 270 -8.74 5.36 16.97
N ILE A 271 -7.74 4.75 16.33
CA ILE A 271 -7.91 4.00 15.08
C ILE A 271 -8.47 2.61 15.42
N GLY A 272 -9.55 2.20 14.73
CA GLY A 272 -10.22 0.89 14.93
C GLY A 272 -9.32 -0.32 14.69
N GLY A 273 -8.37 -0.17 13.76
CA GLY A 273 -7.50 -1.20 13.27
C GLY A 273 -6.91 -0.77 11.93
N ILE A 274 -5.96 -1.55 11.43
CA ILE A 274 -5.30 -1.32 10.15
C ILE A 274 -5.61 -2.48 9.20
N VAL A 275 -6.06 -2.14 8.00
CA VAL A 275 -6.24 -3.08 6.89
C VAL A 275 -5.14 -2.81 5.87
N PHE A 276 -4.23 -3.76 5.68
CA PHE A 276 -3.17 -3.67 4.69
C PHE A 276 -3.63 -4.27 3.36
N ILE A 277 -3.53 -3.49 2.29
CA ILE A 277 -3.70 -3.98 0.92
C ILE A 277 -2.34 -4.46 0.44
N HIS A 278 -2.25 -5.75 0.14
CA HIS A 278 -1.05 -6.40 -0.36
C HIS A 278 -1.32 -7.07 -1.72
N THR A 279 -0.34 -7.04 -2.61
CA THR A 279 -0.34 -7.83 -3.85
C THR A 279 0.94 -8.64 -3.95
N THR A 280 0.84 -9.85 -4.49
CA THR A 280 2.04 -10.62 -4.82
C THR A 280 2.57 -10.13 -6.16
N MET A 281 3.70 -9.40 -6.14
CA MET A 281 4.33 -8.81 -7.33
C MET A 281 4.53 -9.81 -8.48
N ASN A 282 4.77 -11.09 -8.17
CA ASN A 282 4.93 -12.17 -9.15
C ASN A 282 3.65 -12.50 -9.94
N LYS A 283 2.47 -12.08 -9.47
CA LYS A 283 1.19 -12.31 -10.15
C LYS A 283 0.78 -11.17 -11.10
N LEU A 284 1.52 -10.05 -11.12
CA LEU A 284 1.26 -8.95 -12.05
C LEU A 284 1.97 -9.12 -13.41
N SER A 285 2.89 -10.08 -13.53
CA SER A 285 3.75 -10.28 -14.70
C SER A 285 3.42 -11.51 -15.55
N SER A 286 2.49 -12.38 -15.14
CA SER A 286 2.04 -13.51 -15.96
C SER A 286 0.96 -13.06 -16.95
N ALA A 287 0.92 -13.67 -18.13
CA ALA A 287 -0.18 -13.47 -19.09
C ALA A 287 -1.55 -13.94 -18.52
N ASP A 288 -1.53 -14.71 -17.43
CA ASP A 288 -2.70 -15.11 -16.64
C ASP A 288 -3.12 -14.04 -15.60
N ALA A 289 -2.39 -12.92 -15.48
CA ALA A 289 -2.74 -11.76 -14.62
C ALA A 289 -3.99 -10.98 -15.10
N PHE A 290 -4.58 -11.42 -16.21
CA PHE A 290 -5.92 -11.05 -16.65
C PHE A 290 -7.01 -11.90 -15.98
N ASP A 291 -6.68 -12.57 -14.87
CA ASP A 291 -7.67 -13.24 -14.02
C ASP A 291 -8.70 -12.21 -13.54
N PRO A 292 -9.99 -12.37 -13.87
CA PRO A 292 -11.05 -11.50 -13.37
C PRO A 292 -11.22 -11.58 -11.85
N ASP A 293 -10.63 -12.57 -11.17
CA ASP A 293 -10.73 -12.69 -9.73
C ASP A 293 -9.69 -11.84 -8.98
N ILE A 294 -10.04 -10.57 -8.77
CA ILE A 294 -9.26 -9.62 -7.97
C ILE A 294 -8.92 -10.14 -6.56
N LEU A 295 -9.70 -11.07 -6.01
CA LEU A 295 -9.43 -11.68 -4.70
C LEU A 295 -8.20 -12.59 -4.73
N HIS A 296 -7.84 -13.14 -5.89
CA HIS A 296 -6.64 -13.95 -6.05
C HIS A 296 -5.36 -13.10 -6.19
N ALA A 297 -5.50 -11.89 -6.71
CA ALA A 297 -4.40 -10.96 -6.98
C ALA A 297 -4.06 -10.06 -5.76
N TYR A 298 -5.03 -9.78 -4.91
CA TYR A 298 -4.89 -8.89 -3.76
C TYR A 298 -5.43 -9.50 -2.47
N ALA A 299 -4.62 -9.41 -1.41
CA ALA A 299 -4.99 -9.83 -0.07
C ALA A 299 -5.24 -8.62 0.83
N LEU A 300 -6.21 -8.75 1.73
CA LEU A 300 -6.47 -7.82 2.82
C LEU A 300 -6.03 -8.46 4.14
N ARG A 301 -5.04 -7.84 4.80
CA ARG A 301 -4.49 -8.31 6.08
C ARG A 301 -4.81 -7.33 7.18
N GLY A 302 -5.27 -7.83 8.32
CA GLY A 302 -5.78 -6.97 9.38
C GLY A 302 -5.00 -7.04 10.69
N VAL A 303 -4.73 -5.89 11.30
CA VAL A 303 -4.43 -5.81 12.74
C VAL A 303 -5.51 -4.98 13.40
N LEU A 304 -6.30 -5.61 14.27
CA LEU A 304 -7.43 -5.00 14.94
C LEU A 304 -6.99 -4.41 16.28
N ASN A 305 -7.42 -3.19 16.59
CA ASN A 305 -7.07 -2.56 17.86
C ASN A 305 -7.85 -3.19 19.02
N ASP A 306 -7.38 -2.99 20.25
CA ASP A 306 -8.05 -3.51 21.44
C ASP A 306 -9.41 -2.83 21.63
N ARG A 307 -10.40 -3.64 22.00
CA ARG A 307 -11.80 -3.27 22.20
C ARG A 307 -11.95 -2.19 23.27
N ALA A 308 -11.07 -2.19 24.27
CA ALA A 308 -11.04 -1.21 25.34
C ALA A 308 -10.84 0.23 24.83
N MET A 309 -10.21 0.41 23.65
CA MET A 309 -9.88 1.71 23.09
C MET A 309 -10.98 2.33 22.21
N LEU A 310 -11.97 1.54 21.76
CA LEU A 310 -12.92 1.95 20.71
C LEU A 310 -14.32 2.31 21.22
N GLY A 311 -14.64 2.05 22.50
CA GLY A 311 -15.98 2.25 23.07
C GLY A 311 -16.99 1.17 22.63
N GLY A 312 -17.96 0.82 23.50
CA GLY A 312 -18.74 -0.43 23.40
C GLY A 312 -19.40 -0.75 22.04
N GLN A 313 -20.38 0.05 21.60
CA GLN A 313 -21.11 -0.22 20.34
C GLN A 313 -20.21 -0.13 19.10
N ALA A 314 -19.28 0.80 19.14
CA ALA A 314 -18.28 1.06 18.11
C ALA A 314 -17.34 -0.15 17.93
N ALA A 315 -16.87 -0.71 19.04
CA ALA A 315 -16.00 -1.86 19.04
C ALA A 315 -16.72 -3.15 18.62
N ASP A 316 -18.00 -3.31 18.98
CA ASP A 316 -18.82 -4.47 18.60
C ASP A 316 -19.01 -4.57 17.09
N ALA A 317 -19.28 -3.44 16.45
CA ALA A 317 -19.51 -3.39 15.02
C ALA A 317 -18.18 -3.54 14.23
N ALA A 318 -17.12 -2.88 14.69
CA ALA A 318 -15.75 -3.08 14.21
C ALA A 318 -15.30 -4.55 14.28
N HIS A 319 -15.59 -5.25 15.38
CA HIS A 319 -15.28 -6.67 15.53
C HIS A 319 -16.09 -7.59 14.61
N SER A 320 -17.23 -7.13 14.11
CA SER A 320 -18.11 -7.93 13.25
C SER A 320 -17.74 -7.81 11.77
N SER A 321 -17.36 -6.61 11.30
CA SER A 321 -17.03 -6.39 9.89
C SER A 321 -15.58 -6.70 9.54
N PHE A 322 -14.65 -6.49 10.47
CA PHE A 322 -13.21 -6.69 10.23
C PHE A 322 -12.84 -8.12 9.81
N PRO A 323 -13.39 -9.19 10.43
CA PRO A 323 -13.15 -10.56 9.99
C PRO A 323 -13.79 -10.92 8.64
N ALA A 324 -14.88 -10.24 8.26
CA ALA A 324 -15.47 -10.42 6.93
C ALA A 324 -14.64 -9.74 5.84
N LEU A 325 -13.97 -8.63 6.19
CA LEU A 325 -13.16 -7.85 5.27
C LEU A 325 -11.74 -8.40 5.06
N CYS A 326 -11.09 -8.92 6.10
CA CYS A 326 -9.69 -9.37 6.02
C CYS A 326 -9.60 -10.88 5.80
N ASP A 327 -8.73 -11.33 4.90
CA ASP A 327 -8.55 -12.77 4.68
C ASP A 327 -7.73 -13.42 5.82
N ASP A 328 -6.85 -12.65 6.46
CA ASP A 328 -6.16 -13.03 7.71
C ASP A 328 -6.05 -11.80 8.62
N TRP A 329 -6.20 -11.99 9.93
CA TRP A 329 -6.11 -10.90 10.89
C TRP A 329 -5.70 -11.34 12.30
N VAL A 330 -5.20 -10.40 13.09
CA VAL A 330 -4.83 -10.56 14.50
C VAL A 330 -5.32 -9.36 15.33
N ARG A 331 -5.26 -9.46 16.66
CA ARG A 331 -5.53 -8.35 17.59
C ARG A 331 -4.23 -7.78 18.12
N ALA A 332 -4.11 -6.46 18.17
CA ALA A 332 -3.11 -5.78 18.97
C ALA A 332 -3.49 -6.00 20.45
N ALA A 333 -2.71 -6.83 21.15
CA ALA A 333 -2.96 -7.22 22.54
C ALA A 333 -2.58 -6.13 23.54
#